data_AF-A0A0F9FSH2-F1
#
_entry.id   AF-A0A0F9FSH2-F1
#
_cell.length_a   1.000
_cell.length_b   1.000
_cell.length_c   1.000
_cell.angle_alpha   90.00
_cell.angle_beta   90.00
_cell.angle_gamma   90.00
#
_symmetry.space_group_name_H-M   'P 1'
#
loop_
_entity.id
_entity.type
_entity.pdbx_description
1 polymer ?
#
loop_
_entity_poly.entity_id
_entity_poly.type
_entity_poly.pdbx_seq_one_letter_code
_entity_poly.pdbx_strand_id
1 'polypeptide(L)'
;MAGKGTSYFTRRSRERQAQFSNPFVYLREDLEQARIRFLEEPADGLYSGVFHRPYVKGRLENPVICVEQDDDAPQLEGMTDECPLCRTGDKPGMKFFVWVYVYYLLHPHQNPALDKDPQAPKWKAVKVGKGAASMTMFKQDVNKLKILLGGPRLKDEIDNAVAAAAENDATLLDADYRFVRHGVPNSSDTRYNFVAIGKSGKLKEEVTKAIDELGDIADAAMEGSVEFFTNPSTAEESEEPEEEEQEETAEEEAEAESEAAEEEAEESSGDAEFATL
;
A
#
# COMPACT_ATOMS: atom_id res chain seq x y z
N MET A 1 -39.17 3.07 -11.33
CA MET A 1 -38.58 2.37 -10.15
C MET A 1 -37.37 1.58 -10.63
N ALA A 2 -36.20 2.23 -10.80
CA ALA A 2 -35.00 1.59 -11.34
C ALA A 2 -33.78 1.89 -10.45
N GLY A 3 -33.00 0.85 -10.14
CA GLY A 3 -31.54 0.96 -10.14
C GLY A 3 -30.77 1.21 -8.85
N LYS A 4 -31.36 1.37 -7.66
CA LYS A 4 -30.55 1.58 -6.42
C LYS A 4 -29.80 0.32 -5.92
N GLY A 5 -30.14 -0.86 -6.43
CA GLY A 5 -29.50 -2.13 -6.02
C GLY A 5 -28.20 -2.43 -6.77
N THR A 6 -28.11 -2.15 -8.06
CA THR A 6 -26.95 -2.52 -8.88
C THR A 6 -25.74 -1.63 -8.62
N SER A 7 -25.93 -0.34 -8.32
CA SER A 7 -24.84 0.61 -8.03
C SER A 7 -24.01 0.20 -6.80
N TYR A 8 -24.67 -0.35 -5.76
CA TYR A 8 -24.01 -0.88 -4.57
C TYR A 8 -23.20 -2.15 -4.89
N PHE A 9 -23.75 -3.08 -5.70
CA PHE A 9 -23.01 -4.27 -6.13
C PHE A 9 -21.85 -3.94 -7.07
N THR A 10 -22.00 -3.01 -8.02
CA THR A 10 -20.90 -2.55 -8.89
C THR A 10 -19.85 -1.76 -8.12
N ARG A 11 -20.23 -0.94 -7.13
CA ARG A 11 -19.28 -0.23 -6.26
C ARG A 11 -18.49 -1.20 -5.40
N ARG A 12 -19.16 -2.17 -4.76
CA ARG A 12 -18.54 -3.20 -3.90
C ARG A 12 -17.72 -4.21 -4.73
N SER A 13 -18.12 -4.48 -5.97
CA SER A 13 -17.34 -5.26 -6.94
C SER A 13 -16.11 -4.49 -7.41
N ARG A 14 -16.20 -3.18 -7.68
CA ARG A 14 -15.05 -2.31 -8.02
C ARG A 14 -14.12 -2.09 -6.84
N GLU A 15 -14.62 -1.96 -5.62
CA GLU A 15 -13.80 -1.84 -4.40
C GLU A 15 -13.10 -3.16 -4.07
N ARG A 16 -13.78 -4.31 -4.24
CA ARG A 16 -13.14 -5.62 -4.19
C ARG A 16 -12.14 -5.79 -5.34
N GLN A 17 -12.49 -5.45 -6.58
CA GLN A 17 -11.54 -5.47 -7.69
C GLN A 17 -10.35 -4.59 -7.35
N ALA A 18 -10.49 -3.31 -7.00
CA ALA A 18 -9.37 -2.44 -6.64
C ALA A 18 -8.51 -2.95 -5.46
N GLN A 19 -9.11 -3.60 -4.45
CA GLN A 19 -8.36 -4.26 -3.36
C GLN A 19 -7.66 -5.55 -3.81
N PHE A 20 -8.13 -6.21 -4.88
CA PHE A 20 -7.63 -7.48 -5.37
C PHE A 20 -6.93 -7.42 -6.75
N SER A 21 -7.00 -6.29 -7.45
CA SER A 21 -6.52 -6.04 -8.82
C SER A 21 -5.28 -5.17 -8.84
N ASN A 22 -5.00 -4.43 -7.76
CA ASN A 22 -3.77 -3.68 -7.68
C ASN A 22 -2.60 -4.67 -7.56
N PRO A 23 -1.69 -4.76 -8.55
CA PRO A 23 -0.60 -5.73 -8.52
C PRO A 23 0.42 -5.36 -7.44
N PHE A 24 0.42 -4.12 -6.95
CA PHE A 24 1.42 -3.63 -6.03
C PHE A 24 1.09 -3.89 -4.56
N VAL A 25 2.15 -4.01 -3.74
CA VAL A 25 2.06 -3.98 -2.28
C VAL A 25 2.10 -2.53 -1.81
N TYR A 26 1.04 -2.08 -1.13
CA TYR A 26 0.99 -0.76 -0.52
C TYR A 26 0.75 -0.85 0.98
N LEU A 27 1.74 -0.38 1.74
CA LEU A 27 1.59 -0.03 3.15
C LEU A 27 1.28 1.47 3.22
N ARG A 28 0.18 1.84 3.87
CA ARG A 28 -0.41 3.18 3.88
C ARG A 28 -0.10 3.91 5.18
N GLU A 29 -0.26 3.22 6.30
CA GLU A 29 -0.18 3.82 7.63
C GLU A 29 1.15 3.52 8.31
N ASP A 30 1.45 4.26 9.39
CA ASP A 30 2.64 3.99 10.18
C ASP A 30 2.51 2.64 10.87
N LEU A 31 3.63 1.93 10.99
CA LEU A 31 3.73 0.59 11.59
C LEU A 31 2.95 -0.51 10.87
N GLU A 32 2.35 -0.25 9.71
CA GLU A 32 1.82 -1.32 8.87
C GLU A 32 2.93 -2.27 8.45
N GLN A 33 2.59 -3.56 8.39
CA GLN A 33 3.55 -4.62 8.12
C GLN A 33 3.00 -5.60 7.10
N ALA A 34 3.85 -6.13 6.24
CA ALA A 34 3.57 -7.28 5.42
C ALA A 34 4.52 -8.42 5.78
N ARG A 35 4.01 -9.66 5.80
CA ARG A 35 4.89 -10.82 5.68
C ARG A 35 5.01 -11.18 4.21
N ILE A 36 6.23 -11.13 3.71
CA ILE A 36 6.54 -11.35 2.30
C ILE A 36 7.61 -12.41 2.11
N ARG A 37 7.72 -12.91 0.88
CA ARG A 37 8.84 -13.70 0.38
C ARG A 37 9.28 -13.07 -0.94
N PHE A 38 10.56 -12.76 -1.08
CA PHE A 38 11.12 -12.39 -2.38
C PHE A 38 11.07 -13.61 -3.30
N LEU A 39 10.74 -13.38 -4.56
CA LEU A 39 10.60 -14.45 -5.55
C LEU A 39 11.73 -14.45 -6.56
N GLU A 40 12.47 -13.34 -6.65
CA GLU A 40 13.66 -13.19 -7.49
C GLU A 40 14.75 -12.47 -6.71
N GLU A 41 16.01 -12.75 -7.06
CA GLU A 41 17.14 -11.98 -6.56
C GLU A 41 17.22 -10.63 -7.29
N PRO A 42 17.55 -9.52 -6.62
CA PRO A 42 17.68 -8.23 -7.27
C PRO A 42 18.72 -8.19 -8.40
N ALA A 43 19.73 -9.07 -8.35
CA ALA A 43 20.72 -9.22 -9.40
C ALA A 43 20.14 -9.83 -10.70
N ASP A 44 19.06 -10.61 -10.58
CA ASP A 44 18.47 -11.40 -11.67
C ASP A 44 17.11 -10.83 -12.15
N GLY A 45 16.38 -10.09 -11.31
CA GLY A 45 14.98 -9.73 -11.54
C GLY A 45 14.54 -8.35 -11.02
N LEU A 46 15.46 -7.40 -10.84
CA LEU A 46 15.08 -6.01 -10.51
C LEU A 46 14.86 -5.20 -11.78
N TYR A 47 13.61 -4.83 -12.05
CA TYR A 47 13.32 -3.85 -13.10
C TYR A 47 13.32 -2.42 -12.53
N SER A 48 13.90 -1.50 -13.28
CA SER A 48 13.95 -0.09 -12.91
C SER A 48 13.73 0.80 -14.12
N GLY A 49 13.10 1.94 -13.90
CA GLY A 49 12.94 2.97 -14.92
C GLY A 49 12.45 4.28 -14.32
N VAL A 50 12.28 5.28 -15.17
CA VAL A 50 11.77 6.59 -14.77
C VAL A 50 10.26 6.62 -15.00
N PHE A 51 9.50 6.71 -13.91
CA PHE A 51 8.04 6.67 -13.97
C PHE A 51 7.42 7.91 -13.34
N HIS A 52 6.37 8.39 -13.97
CA HIS A 52 5.36 9.23 -13.39
C HIS A 52 4.44 8.42 -12.46
N ARG A 53 3.82 9.13 -11.52
CA ARG A 53 2.82 8.57 -10.60
C ARG A 53 1.60 9.49 -10.63
N PRO A 54 0.77 9.39 -11.68
CA PRO A 54 -0.34 10.31 -11.87
C PRO A 54 -1.26 10.34 -10.66
N TYR A 55 -1.73 11.53 -10.32
CA TYR A 55 -2.74 11.73 -9.30
C TYR A 55 -4.03 12.18 -9.97
N VAL A 56 -4.99 11.26 -10.09
CA VAL A 56 -6.25 11.49 -10.81
C VAL A 56 -7.40 11.36 -9.81
N LYS A 57 -8.30 12.35 -9.77
CA LYS A 57 -9.52 12.34 -8.94
C LYS A 57 -9.26 11.97 -7.46
N GLY A 58 -8.19 12.51 -6.88
CA GLY A 58 -7.85 12.26 -5.47
C GLY A 58 -7.17 10.91 -5.20
N ARG A 59 -6.66 10.22 -6.23
CA ARG A 59 -6.06 8.89 -6.10
C ARG A 59 -4.76 8.79 -6.87
N LEU A 60 -3.81 8.07 -6.29
CA LEU A 60 -2.56 7.72 -6.93
C LEU A 60 -2.78 6.53 -7.87
N GLU A 61 -2.51 6.72 -9.15
CA GLU A 61 -2.69 5.71 -10.19
C GLU A 61 -1.44 4.81 -10.34
N ASN A 62 -1.57 3.81 -11.23
CA ASN A 62 -0.47 2.95 -11.63
C ASN A 62 0.70 3.78 -12.20
N PRO A 63 1.96 3.31 -12.05
CA PRO A 63 3.11 4.04 -12.59
C PRO A 63 3.05 4.08 -14.12
N VAL A 64 3.39 5.23 -14.71
CA VAL A 64 3.43 5.46 -16.16
C VAL A 64 4.84 5.84 -16.56
N ILE A 65 5.42 5.17 -17.55
CA ILE A 65 6.80 5.41 -17.98
C ILE A 65 6.96 6.85 -18.52
N CYS A 66 8.07 7.49 -18.19
CA CYS A 66 8.44 8.76 -18.78
C CYS A 66 9.22 8.53 -20.07
N VAL A 67 8.64 8.96 -21.19
CA VAL A 67 9.22 8.79 -22.54
C VAL A 67 10.44 9.68 -22.79
N GLU A 68 10.58 10.81 -22.10
CA GLU A 68 11.69 11.75 -22.31
C GLU A 68 13.02 11.31 -21.69
N GLN A 69 13.02 10.22 -20.92
CA GLN A 69 14.19 9.72 -20.21
C GLN A 69 14.65 8.34 -20.72
N ASP A 70 13.92 7.76 -21.67
CA ASP A 70 14.26 6.47 -22.28
C ASP A 70 14.68 6.70 -23.73
N ASP A 71 15.87 6.19 -24.08
CA ASP A 71 16.41 6.30 -25.45
C ASP A 71 15.58 5.44 -26.44
N ASP A 72 14.93 4.38 -25.94
CA ASP A 72 14.11 3.45 -26.71
C ASP A 72 12.72 3.29 -26.06
N ALA A 73 11.94 4.38 -26.02
CA ALA A 73 10.61 4.38 -25.43
C ALA A 73 9.68 3.31 -26.06
N PRO A 74 8.87 2.62 -25.24
CA PRO A 74 7.99 1.56 -25.72
C PRO A 74 6.93 2.10 -26.68
N GLN A 75 6.81 1.52 -27.87
CA GLN A 75 5.88 1.99 -28.89
C GLN A 75 4.44 1.58 -28.54
N LEU A 76 3.72 2.47 -27.85
CA LEU A 76 2.31 2.30 -27.48
C LEU A 76 1.41 3.24 -28.29
N GLU A 77 0.20 2.79 -28.63
CA GLU A 77 -0.81 3.64 -29.28
C GLU A 77 -1.16 4.82 -28.37
N GLY A 78 -1.16 6.05 -28.91
CA GLY A 78 -1.41 7.28 -28.14
C GLY A 78 -0.18 7.86 -27.42
N MET A 79 0.94 7.14 -27.41
CA MET A 79 2.21 7.69 -26.91
C MET A 79 2.81 8.65 -27.95
N THR A 80 3.32 9.80 -27.47
CA THR A 80 3.96 10.83 -28.29
C THR A 80 5.45 10.95 -27.95
N ASP A 81 6.23 11.57 -28.84
CA ASP A 81 7.67 11.85 -28.63
C ASP A 81 7.94 12.81 -27.44
N GLU A 82 6.91 13.48 -26.94
CA GLU A 82 6.96 14.33 -25.75
C GLU A 82 6.09 13.77 -24.63
N CYS A 83 6.51 13.93 -23.37
CA CYS A 83 5.75 13.38 -22.24
C CYS A 83 4.61 14.33 -21.81
N PRO A 84 3.33 13.91 -21.88
CA PRO A 84 2.20 14.78 -21.50
C PRO A 84 2.21 15.10 -19.99
N LEU A 85 2.71 14.20 -19.15
CA LEU A 85 2.77 14.40 -17.70
C LEU A 85 3.89 15.39 -17.31
N CYS A 86 5.04 15.35 -17.98
CA CYS A 86 6.07 16.39 -17.81
C CYS A 86 5.54 17.77 -18.19
N ARG A 87 4.79 17.89 -19.29
CA ARG A 87 4.23 19.17 -19.76
C ARG A 87 3.23 19.79 -18.76
N THR A 88 2.49 18.96 -18.01
CA THR A 88 1.57 19.42 -16.96
C THR A 88 2.28 19.70 -15.63
N GLY A 89 3.61 19.57 -15.58
CA GLY A 89 4.43 19.86 -14.42
C GLY A 89 4.61 18.68 -13.46
N ASP A 90 4.14 17.48 -13.81
CA ASP A 90 4.45 16.27 -13.04
C ASP A 90 5.93 15.93 -13.16
N LYS A 91 6.52 15.46 -12.06
CA LYS A 91 7.95 15.14 -11.99
C LYS A 91 8.12 13.64 -11.88
N PRO A 92 8.65 12.98 -12.93
CA PRO A 92 8.89 11.57 -12.84
C PRO A 92 10.07 11.28 -11.91
N GLY A 93 10.16 10.04 -11.45
CA GLY A 93 11.28 9.61 -10.63
C GLY A 93 11.65 8.17 -10.89
N MET A 94 12.89 7.82 -10.57
CA MET A 94 13.36 6.44 -10.60
C MET A 94 12.48 5.56 -9.70
N LYS A 95 11.96 4.49 -10.27
CA LYS A 95 11.22 3.44 -9.58
C LYS A 95 11.87 2.09 -9.81
N PHE A 96 11.69 1.23 -8.82
CA PHE A 96 12.17 -0.14 -8.79
C PHE A 96 11.00 -1.06 -8.53
N PHE A 97 10.99 -2.18 -9.24
CA PHE A 97 9.96 -3.22 -9.21
C PHE A 97 10.64 -4.53 -8.84
N VAL A 98 10.06 -5.28 -7.91
CA VAL A 98 10.50 -6.65 -7.58
C VAL A 98 9.30 -7.53 -7.24
N TRP A 99 9.31 -8.77 -7.72
CA TRP A 99 8.28 -9.75 -7.42
C TRP A 99 8.37 -10.25 -5.98
N VAL A 100 7.23 -10.25 -5.30
CA VAL A 100 7.08 -10.79 -3.96
C VAL A 100 5.80 -11.59 -3.81
N TYR A 101 5.86 -12.61 -2.96
CA TYR A 101 4.66 -13.26 -2.47
C TYR A 101 4.25 -12.63 -1.14
N VAL A 102 3.01 -12.14 -1.05
CA VAL A 102 2.48 -11.57 0.20
C VAL A 102 1.59 -12.58 0.88
N TYR A 103 1.99 -13.05 2.05
CA TYR A 103 1.18 -13.94 2.87
C TYR A 103 0.01 -13.18 3.49
N TYR A 104 0.32 -12.10 4.19
CA TYR A 104 -0.66 -11.28 4.89
C TYR A 104 -0.14 -9.87 5.15
N LEU A 105 -1.07 -8.95 5.37
CA LEU A 105 -0.82 -7.61 5.89
C LEU A 105 -1.29 -7.53 7.35
N LEU A 106 -0.64 -6.66 8.12
CA LEU A 106 -0.97 -6.30 9.48
C LEU A 106 -1.23 -4.80 9.53
N HIS A 107 -2.46 -4.46 9.87
CA HIS A 107 -2.93 -3.08 9.98
C HIS A 107 -3.01 -2.65 11.45
N PRO A 108 -2.71 -1.39 11.78
CA PRO A 108 -2.92 -0.87 13.13
C PRO A 108 -4.41 -0.72 13.47
N HIS A 109 -5.25 -0.54 12.44
CA HIS A 109 -6.71 -0.39 12.57
C HIS A 109 -7.47 -1.54 11.90
N GLN A 110 -8.73 -1.70 12.30
CA GLN A 110 -9.62 -2.73 11.76
C GLN A 110 -10.04 -2.38 10.31
N ASN A 111 -10.59 -3.34 9.58
CA ASN A 111 -11.02 -3.18 8.19
C ASN A 111 -11.89 -1.92 8.01
N PRO A 112 -11.41 -0.88 7.30
CA PRO A 112 -12.13 0.38 7.12
C PRO A 112 -13.42 0.21 6.30
N ALA A 113 -13.60 -0.92 5.62
CA ALA A 113 -14.87 -1.24 4.97
C ALA A 113 -16.03 -1.39 5.98
N LEU A 114 -15.74 -1.70 7.25
CA LEU A 114 -16.76 -1.81 8.30
C LEU A 114 -17.47 -0.48 8.59
N ASP A 115 -16.79 0.65 8.38
CA ASP A 115 -17.36 1.98 8.62
C ASP A 115 -18.52 2.28 7.65
N LYS A 116 -18.43 1.72 6.44
CA LYS A 116 -19.44 1.88 5.38
C LYS A 116 -20.41 0.70 5.33
N ASP A 117 -20.00 -0.45 5.83
CA ASP A 117 -20.71 -1.72 5.68
C ASP A 117 -20.44 -2.63 6.89
N PRO A 118 -21.34 -2.66 7.88
CA PRO A 118 -21.19 -3.48 9.08
C PRO A 118 -21.08 -4.99 8.82
N GLN A 119 -21.44 -5.46 7.62
CA GLN A 119 -21.33 -6.85 7.20
C GLN A 119 -20.01 -7.16 6.48
N ALA A 120 -19.11 -6.19 6.34
CA ALA A 120 -17.79 -6.41 5.77
C ALA A 120 -16.98 -7.42 6.64
N PRO A 121 -16.06 -8.20 6.04
CA PRO A 121 -15.28 -9.17 6.79
C PRO A 121 -14.35 -8.46 7.79
N LYS A 122 -14.41 -8.87 9.06
CA LYS A 122 -13.47 -8.39 10.08
C LYS A 122 -12.13 -9.07 9.90
N TRP A 123 -11.06 -8.29 9.99
CA TRP A 123 -9.69 -8.79 10.08
C TRP A 123 -9.42 -9.37 11.46
N LYS A 124 -8.59 -10.41 11.50
CA LYS A 124 -8.27 -11.14 12.73
C LYS A 124 -7.30 -10.33 13.59
N ALA A 125 -7.67 -10.04 14.83
CA ALA A 125 -6.75 -9.42 15.79
C ALA A 125 -5.60 -10.37 16.14
N VAL A 126 -4.37 -9.87 16.10
CA VAL A 126 -3.14 -10.60 16.42
C VAL A 126 -2.23 -9.73 17.28
N LYS A 127 -1.56 -10.34 18.24
CA LYS A 127 -0.60 -9.65 19.11
C LYS A 127 0.79 -9.72 18.48
N VAL A 128 1.39 -8.55 18.23
CA VAL A 128 2.68 -8.40 17.56
C VAL A 128 3.67 -7.75 18.52
N GLY A 129 4.90 -8.24 18.57
CA GLY A 129 5.93 -7.77 19.51
C GLY A 129 6.07 -8.67 20.75
N LYS A 130 6.96 -8.29 21.67
CA LYS A 130 7.26 -9.04 22.90
C LYS A 130 7.17 -8.11 24.11
N GLY A 131 6.70 -8.63 25.23
CA GLY A 131 6.64 -7.90 26.51
C GLY A 131 5.80 -6.62 26.43
N ALA A 132 6.26 -5.56 27.10
CA ALA A 132 5.58 -4.27 27.15
C ALA A 132 5.42 -3.57 25.79
N ALA A 133 6.24 -3.93 24.80
CA ALA A 133 6.17 -3.39 23.44
C ALA A 133 5.20 -4.16 22.53
N SER A 134 4.39 -5.08 23.08
CA SER A 134 3.41 -5.80 22.29
C SER A 134 2.22 -4.90 21.94
N MET A 135 1.81 -4.87 20.68
CA MET A 135 0.63 -4.18 20.21
C MET A 135 -0.33 -5.13 19.51
N THR A 136 -1.62 -4.81 19.54
CA THR A 136 -2.64 -5.53 18.76
C THR A 136 -2.66 -4.94 17.36
N MET A 137 -2.53 -5.80 16.35
CA MET A 137 -2.71 -5.47 14.94
C MET A 137 -3.82 -6.33 14.33
N PHE A 138 -4.31 -5.95 13.16
CA PHE A 138 -5.38 -6.64 12.46
C PHE A 138 -4.84 -7.28 11.20
N LYS A 139 -4.93 -8.61 11.14
CA LYS A 139 -4.38 -9.44 10.07
C LYS A 139 -5.37 -9.57 8.91
N GLN A 140 -4.93 -9.13 7.74
CA GLN A 140 -5.57 -9.39 6.45
C GLN A 140 -4.77 -10.48 5.71
N ASP A 141 -5.36 -11.66 5.53
CA ASP A 141 -4.76 -12.70 4.70
C ASP A 141 -4.84 -12.31 3.21
N VAL A 142 -3.69 -12.36 2.53
CA VAL A 142 -3.56 -11.97 1.12
C VAL A 142 -3.29 -13.20 0.26
N ASN A 143 -2.20 -13.91 0.53
CA ASN A 143 -1.74 -15.13 -0.16
C ASN A 143 -1.74 -14.97 -1.69
N LYS A 144 -1.02 -13.96 -2.20
CA LYS A 144 -0.95 -13.66 -3.63
C LYS A 144 0.44 -13.15 -4.05
N LEU A 145 0.76 -13.38 -5.32
CA LEU A 145 1.82 -12.68 -6.04
C LEU A 145 1.50 -11.18 -6.11
N LYS A 146 2.51 -10.36 -5.83
CA LYS A 146 2.45 -8.89 -5.86
C LYS A 146 3.80 -8.32 -6.27
N ILE A 147 3.80 -7.05 -6.64
CA ILE A 147 5.00 -6.27 -6.97
C ILE A 147 5.29 -5.30 -5.82
N LEU A 148 6.51 -5.30 -5.30
CA LEU A 148 6.99 -4.18 -4.51
C LEU A 148 7.42 -3.06 -5.46
N LEU A 149 6.83 -1.88 -5.26
CA LEU A 149 7.14 -0.67 -6.01
C LEU A 149 7.67 0.39 -5.05
N GLY A 150 8.84 0.96 -5.35
CA GLY A 150 9.38 2.08 -4.59
C GLY A 150 10.43 2.88 -5.33
N GLY A 151 10.87 3.97 -4.73
CA GLY A 151 11.97 4.81 -5.24
C GLY A 151 13.33 4.38 -4.68
N PRO A 152 14.36 5.24 -4.81
CA PRO A 152 15.74 4.94 -4.38
C PRO A 152 15.84 4.44 -2.94
N ARG A 153 15.10 5.05 -2.00
CA ARG A 153 15.09 4.60 -0.60
C ARG A 153 14.62 3.16 -0.41
N LEU A 154 13.64 2.69 -1.19
CA LEU A 154 13.22 1.29 -1.10
C LEU A 154 14.32 0.37 -1.64
N LYS A 155 15.00 0.79 -2.72
CA LYS A 155 16.13 0.06 -3.28
C LYS A 155 17.26 -0.05 -2.25
N ASP A 156 17.60 1.03 -1.56
CA ASP A 156 18.62 1.02 -0.50
C ASP A 156 18.27 0.00 0.59
N GLU A 157 17.00 -0.09 0.99
CA GLU A 157 16.56 -1.08 1.98
C GLU A 157 16.59 -2.53 1.46
N ILE A 158 16.33 -2.73 0.15
CA ILE A 158 16.51 -4.05 -0.49
C ILE A 158 17.99 -4.41 -0.51
N ASP A 159 18.88 -3.49 -0.91
CA ASP A 159 20.32 -3.70 -0.95
C ASP A 159 20.88 -4.00 0.46
N ASN A 160 20.37 -3.31 1.49
CA ASN A 160 20.69 -3.61 2.90
C ASN A 160 20.24 -5.02 3.29
N ALA A 161 19.06 -5.46 2.84
CA ALA A 161 18.57 -6.81 3.09
C ALA A 161 19.42 -7.87 2.37
N VAL A 162 19.87 -7.60 1.13
CA VAL A 162 20.81 -8.47 0.39
C VAL A 162 22.12 -8.60 1.17
N ALA A 163 22.69 -7.47 1.61
CA ALA A 163 23.94 -7.47 2.37
C ALA A 163 23.79 -8.28 3.68
N ALA A 164 22.71 -8.08 4.43
CA ALA A 164 22.44 -8.82 5.66
C ALA A 164 22.21 -10.32 5.43
N ALA A 165 21.62 -10.71 4.30
CA ALA A 165 21.49 -12.12 3.93
C ALA A 165 22.86 -12.74 3.59
N ALA A 166 23.68 -12.02 2.83
CA ALA A 166 25.02 -12.46 2.45
C ALA A 166 25.95 -12.65 3.65
N GLU A 167 25.86 -11.81 4.68
CA GLU A 167 26.59 -11.98 5.96
C GLU A 167 26.33 -13.35 6.63
N ASN A 168 25.23 -14.02 6.29
CA ASN A 168 24.81 -15.31 6.85
C ASN A 168 24.87 -16.46 5.83
N ASP A 169 25.67 -16.30 4.76
CA ASP A 169 25.77 -17.23 3.63
C ASP A 169 24.36 -17.61 3.10
N ALA A 170 23.51 -16.61 2.91
CA ALA A 170 22.14 -16.77 2.45
C ALA A 170 21.79 -15.72 1.38
N THR A 171 20.66 -15.93 0.72
CA THR A 171 20.10 -15.08 -0.31
C THR A 171 18.79 -14.46 0.17
N LEU A 172 18.25 -13.44 -0.53
CA LEU A 172 16.91 -12.93 -0.23
C LEU A 172 15.85 -14.01 -0.42
N LEU A 173 16.10 -14.94 -1.34
CA LEU A 173 15.22 -16.07 -1.58
C LEU A 173 15.19 -17.11 -0.47
N ASP A 174 16.02 -17.03 0.57
CA ASP A 174 16.07 -18.07 1.62
C ASP A 174 15.18 -17.78 2.83
N ALA A 175 14.76 -16.53 3.03
CA ALA A 175 13.99 -16.11 4.20
C ALA A 175 12.61 -15.54 3.84
N ASP A 176 11.69 -15.62 4.80
CA ASP A 176 10.52 -14.76 4.77
C ASP A 176 10.91 -13.43 5.42
N TYR A 177 10.33 -12.33 4.96
CA TYR A 177 10.63 -11.00 5.50
C TYR A 177 9.39 -10.37 6.10
N ARG A 178 9.63 -9.62 7.16
CA ARG A 178 8.69 -8.62 7.64
C ARG A 178 9.05 -7.31 7.00
N PHE A 179 8.22 -6.88 6.06
CA PHE A 179 8.30 -5.58 5.43
C PHE A 179 7.49 -4.59 6.26
N VAL A 180 8.14 -3.60 6.87
CA VAL A 180 7.51 -2.64 7.78
C VAL A 180 7.61 -1.24 7.18
N ARG A 181 6.49 -0.51 7.19
CA ARG A 181 6.49 0.93 6.88
C ARG A 181 6.68 1.71 8.18
N HIS A 182 7.59 2.66 8.14
CA HIS A 182 7.75 3.72 9.13
C HIS A 182 7.51 5.07 8.44
N GLY A 183 6.74 5.94 9.05
CA GLY A 183 6.61 7.31 8.57
C GLY A 183 5.27 7.91 8.90
N VAL A 184 5.26 9.25 8.95
CA VAL A 184 4.08 10.03 9.30
C VAL A 184 2.91 9.67 8.35
N PRO A 185 1.69 9.46 8.87
CA PRO A 185 0.52 9.28 8.02
C PRO A 185 0.41 10.39 6.97
N ASN A 186 0.08 10.05 5.73
CA ASN A 186 -0.04 10.98 4.60
C ASN A 186 1.24 11.78 4.25
N SER A 187 2.42 11.34 4.71
CA SER A 187 3.70 11.94 4.33
C SER A 187 4.39 11.16 3.21
N SER A 188 5.11 11.89 2.35
CA SER A 188 6.06 11.34 1.39
C SER A 188 7.39 10.91 2.02
N ASP A 189 7.65 11.33 3.27
CA ASP A 189 8.81 10.91 4.05
C ASP A 189 8.55 9.55 4.72
N THR A 190 8.46 8.52 3.88
CA THR A 190 8.34 7.13 4.32
C THR A 190 9.71 6.45 4.33
N ARG A 191 9.88 5.55 5.29
CA ARG A 191 10.99 4.61 5.38
C ARG A 191 10.43 3.20 5.43
N TYR A 192 11.20 2.27 4.92
CA TYR A 192 10.84 0.87 4.94
C TYR A 192 11.94 0.08 5.64
N ASN A 193 11.61 -1.10 6.12
CA ASN A 193 12.59 -2.02 6.68
C ASN A 193 12.18 -3.44 6.34
N PHE A 194 13.15 -4.28 5.98
CA PHE A 194 13.00 -5.71 5.78
C PHE A 194 13.70 -6.47 6.91
N VAL A 195 12.91 -7.13 7.76
CA VAL A 195 13.44 -7.96 8.85
C VAL A 195 13.23 -9.43 8.53
N ALA A 196 14.32 -10.18 8.33
CA ALA A 196 14.25 -11.61 8.07
C ALA A 196 13.61 -12.38 9.24
N ILE A 197 12.71 -13.30 8.91
CA ILE A 197 11.98 -14.17 9.84
C ILE A 197 12.60 -15.58 9.75
N GLY A 198 13.89 -15.67 10.03
CA GLY A 198 14.67 -16.91 9.97
C GLY A 198 14.81 -17.52 8.56
N LYS A 199 15.61 -18.59 8.45
CA LYS A 199 15.75 -19.35 7.20
C LYS A 199 14.52 -20.25 7.02
N SER A 200 13.84 -20.14 5.88
CA SER A 200 12.72 -21.01 5.54
C SER A 200 13.26 -22.26 4.84
N GLY A 201 13.42 -23.36 5.59
CA GLY A 201 14.05 -24.58 5.07
C GLY A 201 13.24 -25.31 3.98
N LYS A 202 11.96 -24.97 3.79
CA LYS A 202 11.12 -25.45 2.69
C LYS A 202 10.17 -24.35 2.22
N LEU A 203 10.18 -24.09 0.92
CA LEU A 203 9.14 -23.29 0.27
C LEU A 203 7.77 -23.94 0.49
N LYS A 204 6.78 -23.11 0.78
CA LYS A 204 5.39 -23.59 0.84
C LYS A 204 4.87 -23.77 -0.58
N GLU A 205 3.94 -24.71 -0.77
CA GLU A 205 3.39 -25.05 -2.09
C GLU A 205 2.81 -23.83 -2.81
N GLU A 206 2.14 -22.93 -2.07
CA GLU A 206 1.59 -21.71 -2.64
C GLU A 206 2.66 -20.75 -3.18
N VAL A 207 3.87 -20.77 -2.63
CA VAL A 207 5.00 -19.95 -3.08
C VAL A 207 5.64 -20.58 -4.30
N THR A 208 5.84 -21.90 -4.30
CA THR A 208 6.38 -22.62 -5.46
C THR A 208 5.49 -22.38 -6.68
N LYS A 209 4.16 -22.50 -6.49
CA LYS A 209 3.20 -22.19 -7.55
C LYS A 209 3.30 -20.74 -8.03
N ALA A 210 3.49 -19.78 -7.12
CA ALA A 210 3.65 -18.38 -7.49
C ALA A 210 4.93 -18.12 -8.29
N ILE A 211 6.02 -18.86 -8.01
CA ILE A 211 7.26 -18.81 -8.79
C ILE A 211 7.02 -19.34 -10.21
N ASP A 212 6.29 -20.45 -10.35
CA ASP A 212 5.96 -21.03 -11.66
C ASP A 212 5.05 -20.13 -12.51
N GLU A 213 4.27 -19.25 -11.86
CA GLU A 213 3.36 -18.29 -12.50
C GLU A 213 4.00 -16.90 -12.71
N LEU A 214 5.30 -16.72 -12.45
CA LEU A 214 5.99 -15.45 -12.68
C LEU A 214 5.99 -15.09 -14.16
N GLY A 215 5.39 -13.95 -14.48
CA GLY A 215 5.56 -13.28 -15.77
C GLY A 215 6.77 -12.34 -15.76
N ASP A 216 7.07 -11.77 -16.92
CA ASP A 216 8.10 -10.74 -17.02
C ASP A 216 7.70 -9.52 -16.18
N ILE A 217 8.60 -9.11 -15.27
CA ILE A 217 8.38 -7.95 -14.41
C ILE A 217 8.34 -6.64 -15.20
N ALA A 218 9.04 -6.56 -16.35
CA ALA A 218 9.00 -5.40 -17.22
C ALA A 218 7.59 -5.23 -17.82
N ASP A 219 7.00 -6.31 -18.35
CA ASP A 219 5.63 -6.30 -18.88
C ASP A 219 4.62 -5.86 -17.79
N ALA A 220 4.76 -6.41 -16.59
CA ALA A 220 3.88 -6.07 -15.47
C ALA A 220 4.08 -4.62 -14.97
N ALA A 221 5.31 -4.09 -15.02
CA ALA A 221 5.58 -2.69 -14.69
C ALA A 221 5.04 -1.73 -15.75
N MET A 222 5.01 -2.17 -17.01
CA MET A 222 4.53 -1.41 -18.15
C MET A 222 3.00 -1.39 -18.29
N GLU A 223 2.29 -2.31 -17.65
CA GLU A 223 0.81 -2.41 -17.69
C GLU A 223 0.13 -1.07 -17.37
N GLY A 224 0.60 -0.34 -16.35
CA GLY A 224 0.07 0.99 -16.01
C GLY A 224 0.25 2.03 -17.11
N SER A 225 1.35 1.95 -17.87
CA SER A 225 1.60 2.82 -19.03
C SER A 225 0.69 2.46 -20.19
N VAL A 226 0.51 1.15 -20.44
CA VAL A 226 -0.41 0.65 -21.47
C VAL A 226 -1.83 1.13 -21.17
N GLU A 227 -2.32 0.95 -19.95
CA GLU A 227 -3.64 1.41 -19.52
C GLU A 227 -3.83 2.91 -19.73
N PHE A 228 -2.82 3.73 -19.39
CA PHE A 228 -2.86 5.18 -19.51
C PHE A 228 -2.97 5.65 -20.97
N PHE A 229 -2.13 5.13 -21.88
CA PHE A 229 -2.11 5.59 -23.28
C PHE A 229 -3.21 4.97 -24.15
N THR A 230 -3.67 3.74 -23.83
CA THR A 230 -4.73 3.06 -24.60
C THR A 230 -6.14 3.46 -24.20
N ASN A 231 -6.36 3.98 -22.98
CA ASN A 231 -7.67 4.43 -22.51
C ASN A 231 -7.64 5.89 -22.01
N PRO A 232 -7.55 6.88 -22.92
CA PRO A 232 -7.49 8.30 -22.56
C PRO A 232 -8.76 8.82 -21.86
N SER A 233 -9.91 8.14 -21.96
CA SER A 233 -11.17 8.56 -21.32
C SER A 233 -11.15 8.50 -19.79
N THR A 234 -10.12 7.91 -19.18
CA THR A 234 -9.90 7.98 -17.73
C THR A 234 -9.19 9.26 -17.29
N ALA A 235 -8.54 9.96 -18.22
CA ALA A 235 -7.78 11.19 -17.96
C ALA A 235 -8.55 12.48 -18.31
N GLU A 236 -9.48 12.44 -19.27
CA GLU A 236 -10.23 13.62 -19.73
C GLU A 236 -11.75 13.36 -19.75
N GLU A 237 -12.40 13.48 -18.58
CA GLU A 237 -13.82 13.88 -18.48
C GLU A 237 -14.15 14.13 -17.00
N SER A 238 -13.98 15.39 -16.60
CA SER A 238 -14.77 16.03 -15.55
C SER A 238 -14.86 17.51 -15.94
N GLU A 239 -15.78 17.82 -16.85
CA GLU A 239 -16.40 19.14 -16.81
C GLU A 239 -16.97 19.30 -15.40
N GLU A 240 -16.40 20.24 -14.65
CA GLU A 240 -17.00 20.74 -13.41
C GLU A 240 -18.44 21.18 -13.73
N PRO A 241 -19.46 20.76 -12.97
CA PRO A 241 -20.63 21.61 -12.87
C PRO A 241 -20.20 22.83 -12.06
N GLU A 242 -20.29 24.01 -12.67
CA GLU A 242 -20.15 25.32 -12.04
C GLU A 242 -20.85 25.32 -10.68
N GLU A 243 -20.09 25.48 -9.60
CA GLU A 243 -20.66 25.88 -8.30
C GLU A 243 -21.08 27.35 -8.45
N GLU A 244 -22.38 27.59 -8.64
CA GLU A 244 -22.96 28.91 -8.47
C GLU A 244 -22.72 29.38 -7.02
N GLU A 245 -21.91 30.42 -6.91
CA GLU A 245 -21.79 31.28 -5.73
C GLU A 245 -23.19 31.69 -5.23
N GLN A 246 -23.50 31.38 -3.97
CA GLN A 246 -24.38 32.19 -3.15
C GLN A 246 -23.76 32.35 -1.75
N GLU A 247 -22.92 33.37 -1.62
CA GLU A 247 -22.75 34.10 -0.37
C GLU A 247 -24.02 34.92 -0.11
N GLU A 248 -24.59 34.84 1.10
CA GLU A 248 -24.74 35.99 2.00
C GLU A 248 -25.41 35.58 3.33
N THR A 249 -24.66 35.77 4.44
CA THR A 249 -25.00 36.46 5.72
C THR A 249 -26.30 36.12 6.48
N ALA A 250 -26.43 36.18 7.81
CA ALA A 250 -25.60 36.64 8.93
C ALA A 250 -26.22 36.15 10.27
N GLU A 251 -25.38 36.05 11.30
CA GLU A 251 -25.55 36.45 12.73
C GLU A 251 -26.82 36.11 13.54
N GLU A 252 -26.62 35.43 14.69
CA GLU A 252 -26.93 35.90 16.08
C GLU A 252 -26.54 34.79 17.09
N GLU A 253 -25.45 34.98 17.85
CA GLU A 253 -25.39 35.29 19.31
C GLU A 253 -25.84 34.15 20.27
N ALA A 254 -24.89 33.58 21.03
CA ALA A 254 -24.68 33.77 22.49
C ALA A 254 -25.63 32.86 23.35
N GLU A 255 -25.22 32.10 24.36
CA GLU A 255 -24.43 32.44 25.54
C GLU A 255 -23.74 31.22 26.19
N ALA A 256 -22.74 31.53 27.02
CA ALA A 256 -22.09 30.70 28.05
C ALA A 256 -23.09 30.19 29.12
N GLU A 257 -22.85 29.11 29.86
CA GLU A 257 -22.03 29.02 31.08
C GLU A 257 -21.96 27.52 31.46
N SER A 258 -20.77 26.93 31.65
CA SER A 258 -20.15 26.62 32.94
C SER A 258 -21.09 26.12 34.05
N GLU A 259 -20.88 24.87 34.48
CA GLU A 259 -20.70 24.59 35.91
C GLU A 259 -20.00 23.24 36.12
N ALA A 260 -19.03 23.26 37.03
CA ALA A 260 -18.23 22.14 37.50
C ALA A 260 -18.76 21.67 38.86
N ALA A 261 -18.66 20.36 39.13
CA ALA A 261 -18.57 19.73 40.46
C ALA A 261 -18.22 18.25 40.21
N GLU A 262 -16.99 17.77 40.42
CA GLU A 262 -16.37 17.38 41.69
C GLU A 262 -17.23 16.47 42.58
N GLU A 263 -16.82 15.20 42.70
CA GLU A 263 -16.39 14.46 43.91
C GLU A 263 -16.15 12.99 43.47
N GLU A 264 -14.92 12.46 43.55
CA GLU A 264 -14.40 11.62 44.65
C GLU A 264 -15.34 10.50 45.11
N ALA A 265 -14.96 9.30 45.52
CA ALA A 265 -13.76 8.47 45.52
C ALA A 265 -14.24 7.22 46.27
N GLU A 266 -13.99 5.98 45.81
CA GLU A 266 -13.96 4.85 46.75
C GLU A 266 -12.84 3.87 46.40
N GLU A 267 -12.07 3.62 47.45
CA GLU A 267 -10.97 2.68 47.57
C GLU A 267 -11.42 1.24 47.28
N SER A 268 -10.54 0.46 46.67
CA SER A 268 -10.48 -0.97 46.93
C SER A 268 -9.03 -1.37 47.13
N SER A 269 -8.71 -1.60 48.40
CA SER A 269 -7.57 -2.34 48.90
C SER A 269 -7.57 -3.79 48.39
N GLY A 270 -6.39 -4.43 48.43
CA GLY A 270 -6.29 -5.89 48.50
C GLY A 270 -5.38 -6.55 47.47
N ASP A 271 -4.11 -6.69 47.85
CA ASP A 271 -3.22 -7.84 47.67
C ASP A 271 -3.52 -8.89 46.58
N ALA A 272 -2.53 -9.17 45.73
CA ALA A 272 -1.72 -10.39 45.92
C ALA A 272 -0.62 -10.50 44.85
N GLU A 273 0.61 -10.66 45.35
CA GLU A 273 1.73 -11.32 44.70
C GLU A 273 1.31 -12.58 43.95
N PHE A 274 1.87 -12.85 42.77
CA PHE A 274 2.42 -14.18 42.49
C PHE A 274 3.44 -14.14 41.35
N ALA A 275 4.61 -14.70 41.64
CA ALA A 275 5.74 -14.89 40.75
C ALA A 275 5.66 -16.24 40.02
N THR A 276 6.30 -16.29 38.84
CA THR A 276 7.05 -17.41 38.24
C THR A 276 6.40 -18.80 38.06
N LEU A 277 6.25 -19.23 36.80
CA LEU A 277 7.17 -20.14 36.07
C LEU A 277 6.74 -20.27 34.60
#